data_AF-A0A9D3LNV2-F1
#
_entry.id   AF-A0A9D3LNV2-F1
#
_cell.length_a   1.000
_cell.length_b   1.000
_cell.length_c   1.000
_cell.angle_alpha   90.00
_cell.angle_beta   90.00
_cell.angle_gamma   90.00
#
_symmetry.space_group_name_H-M   'P 1'
#
loop_
_entity.id
_entity.type
_entity.pdbx_description
1 polymer ?
#
loop_
_entity_poly.entity_id
_entity_poly.type
_entity_poly.pdbx_seq_one_letter_code
_entity_poly.pdbx_strand_id
1 'polypeptide(L)'
;MSDCPEISSYLSRCNSCRVDSGCFMVYDRPNYMGNQYFLRRGEYSDYSRMGMFESIRSCRMIPMHRGNFRMRIYERENFGGQMMELMDDCDSIMDRYRMSDCQSCNVMDGHWLMYEQPHYRGRMMYMRPGEYRSFRDMGYSNMRFMSMRRIMDSC
;
A
#
# COMPACT_ATOMS: atom_id res chain seq x y z
N MET A 1 -10.15 -9.70 13.81
CA MET A 1 -8.90 -10.43 13.54
C MET A 1 -7.79 -9.39 13.44
N SER A 2 -6.86 -9.38 14.39
CA SER A 2 -5.72 -8.45 14.47
C SER A 2 -4.64 -8.78 13.44
N ASP A 3 -3.64 -7.90 13.30
CA ASP A 3 -2.42 -8.16 12.53
C ASP A 3 -1.86 -9.56 12.78
N CYS A 4 -1.47 -10.26 11.71
CA CYS A 4 -0.91 -11.60 11.76
C CYS A 4 0.42 -11.64 11.00
N PRO A 5 1.57 -11.73 11.70
CA PRO A 5 2.89 -11.76 11.07
C PRO A 5 3.19 -13.10 10.40
N GLU A 6 2.50 -14.17 10.79
CA GLU A 6 2.71 -15.51 10.23
C GLU A 6 1.41 -16.33 10.22
N ILE A 7 0.82 -16.49 9.04
CA ILE A 7 -0.38 -17.30 8.83
C ILE A 7 -0.03 -18.78 8.67
N SER A 8 1.20 -19.13 8.31
CA SER A 8 1.63 -20.54 8.12
C SER A 8 1.41 -21.42 9.34
N SER A 9 1.42 -20.84 10.54
CA SER A 9 1.14 -21.55 11.80
C SER A 9 -0.31 -22.01 11.91
N TYR A 10 -1.24 -21.40 11.15
CA TYR A 10 -2.68 -21.70 11.18
C TYR A 10 -3.16 -22.34 9.87
N LEU A 11 -2.58 -21.96 8.72
CA LEU A 11 -2.97 -22.42 7.39
C LEU A 11 -1.72 -22.64 6.54
N SER A 12 -1.53 -23.87 6.05
CA SER A 12 -0.39 -24.20 5.16
C SER A 12 -0.50 -23.53 3.79
N ARG A 13 -1.73 -23.31 3.31
CA ARG A 13 -2.08 -22.59 2.08
C ARG A 13 -3.42 -21.90 2.23
N CYS A 14 -3.55 -20.70 1.67
CA CYS A 14 -4.78 -19.91 1.64
C CYS A 14 -5.16 -19.61 0.19
N ASN A 15 -6.13 -20.34 -0.35
CA ASN A 15 -6.57 -20.21 -1.75
C ASN A 15 -7.80 -19.30 -1.92
N SER A 16 -8.54 -19.07 -0.84
CA SER A 16 -9.72 -18.22 -0.82
C SER A 16 -9.74 -17.39 0.45
N CYS A 17 -10.35 -16.21 0.40
CA CYS A 17 -10.43 -15.29 1.52
C CYS A 17 -11.80 -14.62 1.49
N ARG A 18 -12.37 -14.41 2.66
CA ARG A 18 -13.57 -13.59 2.83
C ARG A 18 -13.24 -12.51 3.83
N VAL A 19 -13.50 -11.26 3.44
CA VAL A 19 -13.38 -10.10 4.31
C VAL A 19 -14.80 -9.68 4.68
N ASP A 20 -15.23 -9.98 5.90
CA ASP A 20 -16.56 -9.61 6.38
C ASP A 20 -16.72 -8.10 6.60
N SER A 21 -15.66 -7.45 7.10
CA SER A 21 -15.67 -6.02 7.43
C SER A 21 -14.26 -5.43 7.41
N GLY A 22 -14.18 -4.13 7.08
CA GLY A 22 -12.91 -3.38 7.07
C GLY A 22 -12.05 -3.71 5.86
N CYS A 23 -10.80 -3.24 5.92
CA CYS A 23 -9.86 -3.39 4.82
C CYS A 23 -8.52 -3.94 5.35
N PHE A 24 -7.90 -4.82 4.57
CA PHE A 24 -6.70 -5.57 4.97
C PHE A 24 -5.60 -5.42 3.92
N MET A 25 -4.35 -5.35 4.39
CA MET A 25 -3.19 -5.53 3.54
C MET A 25 -2.65 -6.94 3.76
N VAL A 26 -2.60 -7.75 2.71
CA VAL A 26 -2.08 -9.12 2.76
C VAL A 26 -0.76 -9.24 2.00
N TYR A 27 0.09 -10.14 2.47
CA TYR A 27 1.47 -10.30 2.00
C TYR A 27 1.76 -11.76 1.67
N ASP A 28 2.54 -11.99 0.62
CA ASP A 28 2.98 -13.33 0.20
C ASP A 28 4.17 -13.88 0.99
N ARG A 29 4.81 -13.07 1.85
CA ARG A 29 5.84 -13.53 2.80
C ARG A 29 5.45 -13.25 4.26
N PRO A 30 6.04 -13.99 5.22
CA PRO A 30 5.90 -13.69 6.64
C PRO A 30 6.43 -12.29 6.98
N ASN A 31 6.06 -11.80 8.16
CA ASN A 31 6.53 -10.53 8.72
C ASN A 31 6.26 -9.29 7.86
N TYR A 32 5.15 -9.30 7.10
CA TYR A 32 4.68 -8.15 6.29
C TYR A 32 5.65 -7.77 5.17
N MET A 33 6.30 -8.77 4.59
CA MET A 33 7.29 -8.63 3.54
C MET A 33 6.77 -9.15 2.20
N GLY A 34 7.44 -8.80 1.10
CA GLY A 34 7.12 -9.31 -0.23
C GLY A 34 6.04 -8.49 -0.94
N ASN A 35 5.29 -9.14 -1.83
CA ASN A 35 4.24 -8.48 -2.59
C ASN A 35 3.05 -8.19 -1.68
N GLN A 36 2.45 -7.01 -1.88
CA GLN A 36 1.34 -6.52 -1.06
C GLN A 36 0.05 -6.48 -1.88
N TYR A 37 -1.06 -6.88 -1.26
CA TYR A 37 -2.37 -6.89 -1.89
C TYR A 37 -3.42 -6.30 -0.96
N PHE A 38 -4.15 -5.31 -1.47
CA PHE A 38 -5.21 -4.64 -0.74
C PHE A 38 -6.54 -5.39 -0.89
N LEU A 39 -7.04 -5.96 0.20
CA LEU A 39 -8.33 -6.62 0.26
C LEU A 39 -9.35 -5.73 0.97
N ARG A 40 -10.55 -5.67 0.40
CA ARG A 40 -11.70 -4.92 0.92
C ARG A 40 -12.78 -5.93 1.30
N ARG A 41 -13.84 -5.45 1.94
CA ARG A 41 -15.04 -6.26 2.15
C ARG A 41 -15.46 -6.96 0.85
N GLY A 42 -15.59 -8.29 0.91
CA GLY A 42 -15.88 -9.10 -0.25
C GLY A 42 -15.47 -10.57 -0.10
N GLU A 43 -15.87 -11.36 -1.09
CA GLU A 43 -15.54 -12.78 -1.20
C GLU A 43 -14.58 -13.00 -2.37
N TYR A 44 -13.42 -13.57 -2.05
CA TYR A 44 -12.34 -13.87 -2.97
C TYR A 44 -12.20 -15.39 -3.06
N SER A 45 -12.81 -15.97 -4.10
CA SER A 45 -12.88 -17.42 -4.32
C SER A 45 -11.53 -18.06 -4.68
N ASP A 46 -10.62 -17.28 -5.25
CA ASP A 46 -9.35 -17.74 -5.79
C ASP A 46 -8.31 -16.61 -5.79
N TYR A 47 -7.06 -16.97 -6.08
CA TYR A 47 -5.93 -16.04 -6.20
C TYR A 47 -6.15 -14.97 -7.28
N SER A 48 -6.77 -15.34 -8.41
CA SER A 48 -7.00 -14.40 -9.51
C SER A 48 -7.91 -13.26 -9.09
N ARG A 49 -8.94 -13.53 -8.29
CA ARG A 49 -9.80 -12.48 -7.70
C ARG A 49 -9.08 -11.64 -6.66
N MET A 50 -8.09 -12.19 -5.96
CA MET A 50 -7.21 -11.42 -5.07
C MET A 50 -6.15 -10.62 -5.84
N GLY A 51 -5.94 -10.91 -7.12
CA GLY A 51 -4.81 -10.40 -7.90
C GLY A 51 -3.46 -11.02 -7.50
N MET A 52 -3.49 -12.16 -6.79
CA MET A 52 -2.33 -12.87 -6.26
C MET A 52 -1.93 -14.06 -7.15
N PHE A 53 -0.72 -14.57 -6.96
CA PHE A 53 -0.25 -15.83 -7.54
C PHE A 53 0.24 -16.83 -6.48
N GLU A 54 0.42 -16.36 -5.25
CA GLU A 54 0.95 -17.15 -4.14
C GLU A 54 0.03 -17.06 -2.91
N SER A 55 0.22 -17.99 -1.97
CA SER A 55 -0.53 -18.03 -0.72
C SER A 55 -0.23 -16.83 0.16
N ILE A 56 -1.26 -16.29 0.81
CA ILE A 56 -1.10 -15.30 1.88
C ILE A 56 -0.27 -15.91 3.02
N ARG A 57 0.74 -15.18 3.50
CA ARG A 57 1.63 -15.58 4.60
C ARG A 57 1.61 -14.63 5.78
N SER A 58 1.24 -13.37 5.58
CA SER A 58 0.99 -12.43 6.68
C SER A 58 -0.06 -11.38 6.27
N CYS A 59 -0.69 -10.73 7.24
CA CYS A 59 -1.71 -9.71 6.97
C CYS A 59 -1.75 -8.63 8.05
N ARG A 60 -2.13 -7.41 7.66
CA ARG A 60 -2.39 -6.29 8.55
C ARG A 60 -3.83 -5.83 8.38
N MET A 61 -4.49 -5.55 9.49
CA MET A 61 -5.72 -4.76 9.45
C MET A 61 -5.33 -3.30 9.20
N ILE A 62 -6.01 -2.64 8.28
CA ILE A 62 -5.86 -1.20 8.09
C ILE A 62 -6.88 -0.51 9.00
N PRO A 63 -6.45 0.27 10.01
CA PRO A 63 -7.37 0.96 10.89
C PRO A 63 -8.31 1.88 10.11
N MET A 64 -9.56 1.96 10.57
CA MET A 64 -10.49 2.97 10.07
C MET A 64 -9.92 4.36 10.38
N HIS A 65 -9.79 5.19 9.35
CA HIS A 65 -9.41 6.58 9.50
C HIS A 65 -10.58 7.50 9.14
N ARG A 66 -11.04 8.27 10.13
CA ARG A 66 -12.05 9.32 9.95
C ARG A 66 -11.37 10.66 10.13
N GLY A 67 -11.15 11.40 9.05
CA GLY A 67 -10.54 12.73 9.12
C GLY A 67 -9.83 13.11 7.84
N ASN A 68 -8.92 14.08 7.98
CA ASN A 68 -8.11 14.56 6.87
C ASN A 68 -7.12 13.50 6.42
N PHE A 69 -6.79 13.53 5.15
CA PHE A 69 -5.70 12.75 4.58
C PHE A 69 -4.60 13.72 4.19
N ARG A 70 -3.36 13.41 4.55
CA ARG A 70 -2.24 14.29 4.24
C ARG A 70 -0.94 13.51 4.12
N MET A 71 -0.30 13.63 2.96
CA MET A 71 0.99 13.01 2.68
C MET A 71 1.88 13.99 1.92
N ARG A 72 3.16 14.05 2.27
CA ARG A 72 4.18 14.76 1.49
C ARG A 72 5.04 13.75 0.76
N ILE A 73 5.21 13.96 -0.53
CA ILE A 73 6.11 13.18 -1.36
C ILE A 73 7.31 14.02 -1.78
N TYR A 74 8.44 13.36 -1.97
CA TYR A 74 9.71 13.99 -2.27
C TYR A 74 10.40 13.26 -3.41
N GLU A 75 10.94 14.05 -4.34
CA GLU A 75 11.65 13.55 -5.52
C GLU A 75 12.89 12.73 -5.14
N ARG A 76 13.57 13.07 -4.04
CA ARG A 76 14.79 12.40 -3.58
C ARG A 76 14.61 11.76 -2.21
N GLU A 77 15.53 10.86 -1.87
CA GLU A 77 15.65 10.29 -0.53
C GLU A 77 15.86 11.37 0.54
N ASN A 78 15.61 11.00 1.80
CA ASN A 78 15.80 11.85 2.98
C ASN A 78 15.05 13.19 2.90
N PHE A 79 13.86 13.19 2.29
CA PHE A 79 12.98 14.36 2.13
C PHE A 79 13.61 15.50 1.30
N GLY A 80 14.51 15.14 0.38
CA GLY A 80 15.17 16.09 -0.51
C GLY A 80 14.47 16.30 -1.85
N GLY A 81 14.92 17.31 -2.60
CA GLY A 81 14.41 17.62 -3.94
C GLY A 81 13.05 18.32 -3.94
N GLN A 82 12.32 18.23 -5.05
CA GLN A 82 10.96 18.78 -5.14
C GLN A 82 10.04 18.09 -4.13
N MET A 83 9.25 18.88 -3.40
CA MET A 83 8.26 18.40 -2.43
C MET A 83 6.85 18.77 -2.87
N MET A 84 5.94 17.80 -2.83
CA MET A 84 4.51 18.04 -3.08
C MET A 84 3.68 17.48 -1.93
N GLU A 85 2.64 18.22 -1.55
CA GLU A 85 1.67 17.81 -0.54
C GLU A 85 0.38 17.32 -1.20
N LEU A 86 -0.06 16.12 -0.81
CA LEU A 86 -1.27 15.45 -1.29
C LEU A 86 -2.29 15.38 -0.16
N MET A 87 -3.49 15.87 -0.44
CA MET A 87 -4.68 15.70 0.40
C MET A 87 -5.75 14.83 -0.27
N ASP A 88 -5.60 14.60 -1.57
CA ASP A 88 -6.49 13.83 -2.42
C ASP A 88 -5.75 12.73 -3.18
N ASP A 89 -6.53 11.84 -3.79
CA ASP A 89 -5.99 10.84 -4.71
C ASP A 89 -5.24 11.54 -5.87
N CYS A 90 -4.22 10.87 -6.38
CA CYS A 90 -3.39 11.35 -7.48
C CYS A 90 -3.21 10.22 -8.50
N ASP A 91 -3.87 10.36 -9.65
CA ASP A 91 -3.80 9.37 -10.74
C ASP A 91 -2.43 9.34 -11.42
N SER A 92 -1.68 10.45 -11.41
CA SER A 92 -0.36 10.58 -12.04
C SER A 92 0.40 11.76 -11.44
N ILE A 93 1.49 11.50 -10.71
CA ILE A 93 2.36 12.57 -10.18
C ILE A 93 3.14 13.29 -11.29
N MET A 94 3.40 12.59 -12.39
CA MET A 94 4.09 13.16 -13.53
C MET A 94 3.22 14.21 -14.21
N ASP A 95 1.93 13.91 -14.42
CA ASP A 95 1.03 14.86 -15.08
C ASP A 95 0.65 16.01 -14.15
N ARG A 96 0.39 15.71 -12.87
CA ARG A 96 -0.09 16.70 -11.90
C ARG A 96 1.02 17.62 -11.39
N TYR A 97 2.23 17.08 -11.19
CA TYR A 97 3.31 17.77 -10.48
C TYR A 97 4.64 17.82 -11.23
N ARG A 98 4.71 17.22 -12.43
CA ARG A 98 5.94 17.10 -13.23
C ARG A 98 7.08 16.37 -12.48
N MET A 99 6.70 15.52 -11.51
CA MET A 99 7.63 14.70 -10.74
C MET A 99 7.74 13.33 -11.38
N SER A 100 8.93 12.99 -11.87
CA SER A 100 9.18 11.73 -12.60
C SER A 100 9.49 10.54 -11.68
N ASP A 101 9.87 10.82 -10.43
CA ASP A 101 10.20 9.82 -9.43
C ASP A 101 9.88 10.35 -8.04
N CYS A 102 9.50 9.44 -7.13
CA CYS A 102 9.22 9.72 -5.75
C CYS A 102 10.02 8.73 -4.91
N GLN A 103 10.98 9.22 -4.13
CA GLN A 103 11.96 8.37 -3.43
C GLN A 103 11.83 8.40 -1.90
N SER A 104 11.15 9.41 -1.35
CA SER A 104 10.78 9.46 0.07
C SER A 104 9.44 10.12 0.27
N CYS A 105 8.79 9.85 1.42
CA CYS A 105 7.53 10.49 1.78
C CYS A 105 7.34 10.59 3.29
N ASN A 106 6.45 11.47 3.70
CA ASN A 106 5.97 11.58 5.07
C ASN A 106 4.44 11.55 5.06
N VAL A 107 3.87 10.49 5.62
CA VAL A 107 2.43 10.35 5.80
C VAL A 107 2.08 10.99 7.14
N MET A 108 1.49 12.18 7.09
CA MET A 108 1.05 12.89 8.29
C MET A 108 -0.28 12.34 8.79
N ASP A 109 -1.24 12.13 7.87
CA ASP A 109 -2.59 11.72 8.22
C ASP A 109 -3.14 10.70 7.22
N GLY A 110 -3.89 9.73 7.77
CA GLY A 110 -4.60 8.69 7.04
C GLY A 110 -3.72 7.57 6.52
N HIS A 111 -4.33 6.71 5.72
CA HIS A 111 -3.75 5.50 5.15
C HIS A 111 -3.74 5.60 3.63
N TRP A 112 -2.60 5.29 3.01
CA TRP A 112 -2.40 5.51 1.58
C TRP A 112 -1.85 4.25 0.89
N LEU A 113 -2.19 4.12 -0.39
CA LEU A 113 -1.57 3.18 -1.32
C LEU A 113 -0.77 3.96 -2.34
N MET A 114 0.50 3.62 -2.51
CA MET A 114 1.34 4.12 -3.59
C MET A 114 1.52 3.03 -4.64
N TYR A 115 1.42 3.38 -5.91
CA TYR A 115 1.41 2.45 -7.04
C TYR A 115 2.56 2.72 -8.01
N GLU A 116 3.09 1.65 -8.59
CA GLU A 116 4.20 1.69 -9.56
C GLU A 116 3.84 2.39 -10.87
N GLN A 117 2.57 2.36 -11.26
CA GLN A 117 2.10 2.93 -12.51
C GLN A 117 1.03 3.99 -12.28
N PRO A 118 0.81 4.90 -13.24
CA PRO A 118 -0.35 5.79 -13.23
C PRO A 118 -1.68 5.02 -13.13
N HIS A 119 -2.72 5.71 -12.67
CA HIS A 119 -4.09 5.20 -12.55
C HIS A 119 -4.20 3.93 -11.67
N TYR A 120 -3.43 3.87 -10.59
CA TYR A 120 -3.50 2.83 -9.56
C TYR A 120 -3.19 1.41 -10.06
N ARG A 121 -2.18 1.29 -10.93
CA ARG A 121 -1.78 0.03 -11.57
C ARG A 121 -0.38 -0.42 -11.14
N GLY A 122 -0.07 -1.67 -11.48
CA GLY A 122 1.21 -2.30 -11.14
C GLY A 122 1.28 -2.70 -9.67
N ARG A 123 2.50 -2.87 -9.16
CA ARG A 123 2.71 -3.18 -7.74
C ARG A 123 2.24 -2.01 -6.88
N MET A 124 1.86 -2.32 -5.64
CA MET A 124 1.44 -1.33 -4.66
C MET A 124 2.24 -1.43 -3.37
N MET A 125 2.32 -0.33 -2.63
CA MET A 125 2.91 -0.26 -1.30
C MET A 125 1.94 0.44 -0.35
N TYR A 126 1.69 -0.20 0.79
CA TYR A 126 0.92 0.36 1.89
C TYR A 126 1.74 1.37 2.69
N MET A 127 1.19 2.57 2.83
CA MET A 127 1.78 3.66 3.60
C MET A 127 0.88 4.01 4.77
N ARG A 128 1.37 3.75 5.99
CA ARG A 128 0.76 4.15 7.25
C ARG A 128 1.35 5.50 7.70
N PRO A 129 0.74 6.20 8.66
CA PRO A 129 1.34 7.40 9.23
C PRO A 129 2.79 7.17 9.67
N GLY A 130 3.69 8.07 9.27
CA GLY A 130 5.12 7.97 9.56
C GLY A 130 6.04 8.51 8.47
N GLU A 131 7.33 8.49 8.79
CA GLU A 131 8.43 8.96 7.95
C GLU A 131 9.06 7.81 7.15
N TYR A 132 9.18 8.00 5.84
CA TYR A 132 9.76 7.03 4.91
C TYR A 132 10.89 7.69 4.13
N ARG A 133 12.12 7.57 4.63
CA ARG A 133 13.29 8.30 4.11
C ARG A 133 13.90 7.71 2.84
N SER A 134 13.72 6.41 2.60
CA SER A 134 14.14 5.75 1.37
C SER A 134 13.25 4.54 1.08
N PHE A 135 12.61 4.53 -0.09
CA PHE A 135 11.90 3.33 -0.55
C PHE A 135 12.86 2.20 -0.93
N ARG A 136 14.09 2.56 -1.34
CA ARG A 136 15.13 1.60 -1.69
C ARG A 136 15.50 0.70 -0.52
N ASP A 137 15.73 1.29 0.65
CA ASP A 137 16.12 0.57 1.87
C ASP A 137 15.01 -0.36 2.38
N MET A 138 13.76 -0.10 2.00
CA MET A 138 12.61 -0.95 2.31
C MET A 138 12.41 -2.09 1.30
N GLY A 139 13.34 -2.28 0.35
CA GLY A 139 13.28 -3.34 -0.65
C GLY A 139 12.55 -2.97 -1.94
N TYR A 140 12.25 -1.68 -2.14
CA TYR A 140 11.56 -1.16 -3.33
C TYR A 140 12.50 -0.42 -4.29
N SER A 141 13.79 -0.82 -4.34
CA SER A 141 14.84 -0.15 -5.11
C SER A 141 14.56 0.05 -6.60
N ASN A 142 13.73 -0.83 -7.19
CA ASN A 142 13.41 -0.83 -8.62
C ASN A 142 11.98 -0.36 -8.89
N MET A 143 11.28 0.19 -7.90
CA MET A 143 9.89 0.61 -8.02
C MET A 143 9.83 2.13 -8.04
N ARG A 144 9.23 2.68 -9.09
CA ARG A 144 8.96 4.12 -9.21
C ARG A 144 7.49 4.36 -8.92
N PHE A 145 7.19 5.18 -7.93
CA PHE A 145 5.79 5.44 -7.57
C PHE A 145 5.22 6.55 -8.45
N MET A 146 4.11 6.26 -9.14
CA MET A 146 3.54 7.14 -10.14
C MET A 146 2.11 7.60 -9.81
N SER A 147 1.39 6.87 -8.96
CA SER A 147 0.06 7.26 -8.49
C SER A 147 -0.17 6.90 -7.03
N MET A 148 -1.08 7.63 -6.36
CA MET A 148 -1.35 7.47 -4.93
C MET A 148 -2.84 7.57 -4.65
N ARG A 149 -3.34 6.68 -3.80
CA ARG A 149 -4.77 6.63 -3.44
C ARG A 149 -4.94 6.59 -1.94
N ARG A 150 -5.91 7.35 -1.43
CA ARG A 150 -6.36 7.25 -0.04
C ARG A 150 -7.14 5.96 0.17
N ILE A 151 -6.92 5.31 1.30
CA ILE A 151 -7.75 4.20 1.77
C ILE A 151 -8.92 4.81 2.54
N MET A 152 -9.99 5.09 1.81
CA MET A 152 -11.25 5.59 2.37
C MET A 152 -12.17 4.43 2.71
N ASP A 153 -12.95 4.61 3.77
CA ASP A 153 -13.79 3.56 4.36
C ASP A 153 -15.11 3.34 3.60
N SER A 154 -15.02 3.09 2.30
CA SER A 154 -16.14 2.51 1.54
C SER A 154 -16.09 0.97 1.52
N CYS A 155 -15.45 0.38 2.54
CA CYS A 155 -15.68 -0.98 3.03
C CYS A 155 -16.98 -0.95 3.90
#